data_AF-A0A4Q3YXE2-F1
#
_entry.id   AF-A0A4Q3YXE2-F1
#
_cell.length_a   1.000
_cell.length_b   1.000
_cell.length_c   1.000
_cell.angle_alpha   90.00
_cell.angle_beta   90.00
_cell.angle_gamma   90.00
#
_symmetry.space_group_name_H-M   'P 1'
#
loop_
_entity.id
_entity.type
_entity.pdbx_description
1 polymer ?
#
loop_
_entity_poly.entity_id
_entity_poly.type
_entity_poly.pdbx_seq_one_letter_code
_entity_poly.pdbx_strand_id
1 'polypeptide(L)'
;MSKNPKDPSYDPQDDPKVVTARDALDTGEVPNELPPETATISFHQRLERNATLLLAASFAVVTVGGAVEIAPLFWLENTIESVEGMRPYSPLELVGRDIYVREGCYNCHSQMIRPMRDETERYGHYSLAAESMYDHPFQWGSKRTGPDLARVGGRYSDEWHVDHMSDPQSVVPESVMPKYAFLSEVRVDEDHITDLLETHRFVGVPYTDEMIDNAVADLRVQVDPDGDWDGLLERYPGAQVRSFDGLPGISEMDALIAYLQMLGTLVDFSTFVPDDTR
;
A
#
# COMPACT_ATOMS: atom_id res chain seq x y z
N MET A 1 32.90 49.81 30.86
CA MET A 1 32.48 49.04 29.67
C MET A 1 30.96 48.97 29.60
N SER A 2 30.39 48.60 28.45
CA SER A 2 28.94 48.52 28.27
C SER A 2 28.34 47.45 29.20
N LYS A 3 27.23 47.75 29.88
CA LYS A 3 26.51 46.80 30.75
C LYS A 3 25.50 45.93 29.98
N ASN A 4 25.54 46.00 28.65
CA ASN A 4 24.66 45.26 27.77
C ASN A 4 25.43 44.06 27.18
N PRO A 5 25.03 42.81 27.46
CA PRO A 5 25.70 41.60 26.95
C PRO A 5 25.74 41.48 25.42
N LYS A 6 24.99 42.32 24.69
CA LYS A 6 24.96 42.36 23.22
C LYS A 6 25.92 43.39 22.60
N ASP A 7 26.65 44.13 23.41
CA ASP A 7 27.64 45.12 22.97
C ASP A 7 29.00 44.46 22.73
N PRO A 8 29.70 44.73 21.60
CA PRO A 8 31.01 44.16 21.33
C PRO A 8 32.09 44.54 22.35
N SER A 9 31.86 45.60 23.14
CA SER A 9 32.73 46.08 24.22
C SER A 9 32.36 45.53 25.60
N TYR A 10 31.47 44.53 25.67
CA TYR A 10 31.08 43.87 26.91
C TYR A 10 32.18 42.89 27.38
N ASP A 11 32.71 43.12 28.59
CA ASP A 11 33.54 42.16 29.31
C ASP A 11 32.71 41.54 30.45
N PRO A 12 32.49 40.22 30.46
CA PRO A 12 31.77 39.53 31.53
C PRO A 12 32.34 39.74 32.93
N GLN A 13 33.63 40.08 33.07
CA GLN A 13 34.27 40.33 34.38
C GLN A 13 33.89 41.69 34.98
N ASP A 14 33.44 42.62 34.14
CA ASP A 14 33.01 43.97 34.53
C ASP A 14 31.48 44.08 34.73
N ASP A 15 30.74 42.99 34.50
CA ASP A 15 29.28 42.97 34.70
C ASP A 15 28.97 42.80 36.20
N PRO A 16 28.37 43.81 36.86
CA PRO A 16 28.01 43.72 38.28
C PRO A 16 26.98 42.62 38.60
N LYS A 17 26.45 41.93 37.58
CA LYS A 17 25.53 40.79 37.71
C LYS A 17 26.22 39.44 37.63
N VAL A 18 27.52 39.37 37.29
CA VAL A 18 28.30 38.13 37.23
C VAL A 18 29.14 38.02 38.50
N VAL A 19 28.73 37.15 39.41
CA VAL A 19 29.40 36.93 40.69
C VAL A 19 30.23 35.65 40.59
N THR A 20 31.52 35.70 40.93
CA THR A 20 32.36 34.49 40.85
C THR A 20 32.10 33.56 42.03
N ALA A 21 32.47 32.28 41.90
CA ALA A 21 32.34 31.31 42.99
C ALA A 21 33.09 31.73 44.28
N ARG A 22 34.10 32.60 44.17
CA ARG A 22 34.79 33.20 45.32
C ARG A 22 33.95 34.29 45.99
N ASP A 23 33.32 35.16 45.21
CA ASP A 23 32.51 36.26 45.74
C ASP A 23 31.23 35.76 46.43
N ALA A 24 30.67 34.63 45.94
CA ALA A 24 29.54 33.94 46.57
C ALA A 24 29.90 33.31 47.94
N LEU A 25 31.17 32.93 48.14
CA LEU A 25 31.67 32.42 49.42
C LEU A 25 31.86 33.52 50.47
N ASP A 26 32.22 34.73 50.04
CA ASP A 26 32.48 35.87 50.94
C ASP A 26 31.19 36.59 51.39
N THR A 27 30.13 36.55 50.58
CA THR A 27 28.87 37.26 50.82
C THR A 27 27.74 36.38 51.36
N GLY A 28 27.87 35.05 51.23
CA GLY A 28 26.87 34.09 51.71
C GLY A 28 25.57 34.05 50.90
N GLU A 29 25.45 34.85 49.85
CA GLU A 29 24.31 34.87 48.94
C GLU A 29 24.69 34.21 47.62
N VAL A 30 24.00 33.11 47.27
CA VAL A 30 24.04 32.58 45.91
C VAL A 30 23.17 33.48 45.05
N PRO A 31 23.70 34.19 44.03
CA PRO A 31 22.87 35.00 43.17
C PRO A 31 22.02 34.05 42.34
N ASN A 32 20.77 33.91 42.75
CA ASN A 32 19.78 33.13 42.04
C ASN A 32 19.19 34.00 40.91
N GLU A 33 20.04 34.59 40.07
CA GLU A 33 19.59 35.12 38.79
C GLU A 33 19.62 33.94 37.81
N LEU A 34 18.51 33.21 37.77
CA LEU A 34 18.20 32.36 36.63
C LEU A 34 18.52 33.16 35.34
N PRO A 35 19.14 32.54 34.32
CA PRO A 35 19.51 33.24 33.08
C PRO A 35 18.30 34.03 32.57
N PRO A 36 18.52 35.25 32.01
CA PRO A 36 17.43 36.14 31.65
C PRO A 36 16.37 35.38 30.85
N GLU A 37 15.16 35.28 31.40
CA GLU A 37 14.07 34.56 30.75
C GLU A 37 13.85 35.18 29.37
N THR A 38 14.31 34.51 28.34
CA THR A 38 13.97 34.88 26.98
C THR A 38 12.49 34.55 26.76
N ALA A 39 11.82 35.31 25.89
CA ALA A 39 10.42 35.06 25.56
C ALA A 39 10.17 33.60 25.13
N THR A 40 11.18 32.95 24.55
CA THR A 40 11.14 31.53 24.15
C THR A 40 11.16 30.57 25.34
N ILE A 41 12.00 30.81 26.36
CA ILE A 41 12.07 29.98 27.58
C ILE A 41 10.77 30.10 28.38
N SER A 42 10.25 31.32 28.56
CA SER A 42 9.00 31.54 29.29
C SER A 42 7.77 30.98 28.55
N PHE A 43 7.75 31.04 27.22
CA PHE A 43 6.72 30.38 26.40
C PHE A 43 6.78 28.85 26.54
N HIS A 44 7.98 28.27 26.45
CA HIS A 44 8.19 26.84 26.58
C HIS A 44 7.70 26.31 27.94
N GLN A 45 8.05 26.98 29.04
CA GLN A 45 7.57 26.60 30.37
C GLN A 45 6.04 26.68 30.51
N ARG A 46 5.37 27.63 29.85
CA ARG A 46 3.90 27.71 29.84
C ARG A 46 3.27 26.55 29.08
N LEU A 47 3.92 26.11 28.00
CA LEU A 47 3.50 24.94 27.21
C LEU A 47 3.67 23.64 28.00
N GLU A 48 4.82 23.44 28.64
CA GLU A 48 5.08 22.23 29.45
C GLU A 48 4.15 22.10 30.66
N ARG A 49 3.79 23.21 31.29
CA ARG A 49 2.92 23.21 32.48
C ARG A 49 1.44 23.07 32.14
N ASN A 50 1.03 23.25 30.88
CA ASN A 50 -0.36 23.16 30.46
C ASN A 50 -0.57 21.95 29.53
N ALA A 51 -1.12 20.87 30.09
CA ALA A 51 -1.38 19.63 29.36
C ALA A 51 -2.26 19.83 28.11
N THR A 52 -3.27 20.71 28.17
CA THR A 52 -4.15 21.00 27.03
C THR A 52 -3.41 21.73 25.92
N LEU A 53 -2.57 22.71 26.26
CA LEU A 53 -1.77 23.45 25.29
C LEU A 53 -0.74 22.54 24.62
N LEU A 54 -0.08 21.68 25.41
CA LEU A 54 0.88 20.71 24.90
C LEU A 54 0.21 19.72 23.94
N LEU A 55 -0.94 19.14 24.33
CA LEU A 55 -1.68 18.20 23.48
C LEU A 55 -2.13 18.85 22.17
N ALA A 56 -2.67 20.07 22.22
CA ALA A 56 -3.11 20.80 21.03
C ALA A 56 -1.93 21.12 20.09
N ALA A 57 -0.80 21.58 20.65
CA ALA A 57 0.40 21.88 19.87
C ALA A 57 1.00 20.61 19.24
N SER A 58 1.11 19.51 19.98
CA SER A 58 1.59 18.23 19.45
C SER A 58 0.68 17.68 18.36
N PHE A 59 -0.64 17.74 18.55
CA PHE A 59 -1.60 17.33 17.52
C PHE A 59 -1.46 18.17 16.24
N ALA A 60 -1.34 19.50 16.38
CA ALA A 60 -1.14 20.38 15.25
C ALA A 60 0.14 20.02 14.47
N VAL A 61 1.26 19.81 15.16
CA VAL A 61 2.55 19.46 14.53
C VAL A 61 2.47 18.11 13.82
N VAL A 62 1.90 17.07 14.44
CA VAL A 62 1.83 15.74 13.83
C VAL A 62 0.90 15.71 12.60
N THR A 63 -0.16 16.52 12.62
CA THR A 63 -1.15 16.57 11.54
C THR A 63 -0.58 17.21 10.28
N VAL A 64 0.40 18.12 10.39
CA VAL A 64 1.01 18.77 9.22
C VAL A 64 1.64 17.76 8.27
N GLY A 65 2.33 16.74 8.78
CA GLY A 65 2.94 15.70 7.94
C GLY A 65 1.90 14.95 7.11
N GLY A 66 0.87 14.41 7.78
CA GLY A 66 -0.22 13.71 7.09
C GLY A 66 -0.99 14.59 6.13
N ALA A 67 -1.23 15.86 6.46
CA ALA A 67 -1.92 16.80 5.59
C ALA A 67 -1.12 17.12 4.32
N VAL A 68 0.21 17.24 4.41
CA VAL A 68 1.07 17.55 3.26
C VAL A 68 1.32 16.33 2.39
N GLU A 69 1.43 15.13 2.97
CA GLU A 69 1.75 13.91 2.22
C GLU A 69 0.50 13.24 1.62
N ILE A 70 -0.60 13.16 2.36
CA ILE A 70 -1.79 12.38 1.96
C ILE A 70 -2.77 13.25 1.16
N ALA A 71 -3.06 14.46 1.65
CA ALA A 71 -4.16 15.25 1.09
C ALA A 71 -3.96 15.56 -0.40
N PRO A 72 -2.78 16.03 -0.87
CA PRO A 72 -2.57 16.32 -2.29
C PRO A 72 -2.82 15.14 -3.23
N LEU A 73 -2.60 13.90 -2.78
CA LEU A 73 -2.81 12.70 -3.59
C LEU A 73 -4.28 12.50 -4.00
N PHE A 74 -5.25 13.07 -3.28
CA PHE A 74 -6.67 13.01 -3.66
C PHE A 74 -7.05 13.97 -4.80
N TRP A 75 -6.23 15.00 -5.07
CA TRP A 75 -6.54 16.04 -6.08
C TRP A 75 -5.56 16.07 -7.25
N LEU A 76 -4.39 15.43 -7.14
CA LEU A 76 -3.40 15.39 -8.19
C LEU A 76 -3.73 14.28 -9.19
N GLU A 77 -4.49 14.60 -10.24
CA GLU A 77 -4.77 13.66 -11.34
C GLU A 77 -3.48 13.14 -12.02
N ASN A 78 -2.40 13.94 -11.97
CA ASN A 78 -1.09 13.58 -12.52
C ASN A 78 -0.35 12.45 -11.75
N THR A 79 -0.88 11.95 -10.64
CA THR A 79 -0.28 10.79 -9.94
C THR A 79 -0.73 9.45 -10.52
N ILE A 80 -1.77 9.44 -11.37
CA ILE A 80 -2.26 8.24 -12.03
C ILE A 80 -1.93 8.37 -13.51
N GLU A 81 -1.06 7.51 -14.02
CA GLU A 81 -0.76 7.46 -15.45
C GLU A 81 -2.02 7.12 -16.25
N SER A 82 -2.25 7.80 -17.38
CA SER A 82 -3.30 7.39 -18.30
C SER A 82 -2.89 6.09 -19.00
N VAL A 83 -3.52 4.99 -18.66
CA VAL A 83 -3.32 3.69 -19.30
C VAL A 83 -4.63 3.22 -19.94
N GLU A 84 -4.53 2.68 -21.14
CA GLU A 84 -5.65 2.01 -21.79
C GLU A 84 -5.73 0.55 -21.33
N GLY A 85 -6.95 0.00 -21.24
CA GLY A 85 -7.18 -1.42 -20.95
C GLY A 85 -7.43 -1.79 -19.48
N MET A 86 -7.23 -0.87 -18.53
CA MET A 86 -7.56 -1.14 -17.11
C MET A 86 -9.07 -1.30 -16.92
N ARG A 87 -9.46 -2.43 -16.30
CA ARG A 87 -10.83 -2.76 -15.91
C ARG A 87 -10.87 -3.19 -14.44
N PRO A 88 -12.04 -3.13 -13.77
CA PRO A 88 -12.19 -3.78 -12.48
C PRO A 88 -11.99 -5.30 -12.57
N TYR A 89 -11.68 -5.91 -11.43
CA TYR A 89 -11.59 -7.36 -11.31
C TYR A 89 -12.92 -8.02 -11.68
N SER A 90 -12.86 -9.18 -12.33
CA SER A 90 -14.05 -10.04 -12.42
C SER A 90 -14.40 -10.57 -11.02
N PRO A 91 -15.63 -11.06 -10.78
CA PRO A 91 -16.02 -11.57 -9.47
C PRO A 91 -15.09 -12.68 -8.94
N LEU A 92 -14.68 -13.62 -9.80
CA LEU A 92 -13.76 -14.69 -9.41
C LEU A 92 -12.34 -14.17 -9.10
N GLU A 93 -11.83 -13.23 -9.90
CA GLU A 93 -10.54 -12.56 -9.66
C GLU A 93 -10.56 -11.79 -8.33
N LEU A 94 -11.67 -11.14 -8.01
CA LEU A 94 -11.82 -10.38 -6.76
C LEU A 94 -11.87 -11.29 -5.54
N VAL A 95 -12.59 -12.42 -5.61
CA VAL A 95 -12.55 -13.45 -4.56
C VAL A 95 -11.14 -14.01 -4.40
N GLY A 96 -10.46 -14.29 -5.51
CA GLY A 96 -9.07 -14.76 -5.49
C GLY A 96 -8.12 -13.79 -4.82
N ARG A 97 -8.33 -12.49 -5.02
CA ARG A 97 -7.60 -11.42 -4.34
C ARG A 97 -7.88 -11.42 -2.83
N ASP A 98 -9.13 -11.60 -2.41
CA ASP A 98 -9.46 -11.66 -0.99
C ASP A 98 -8.86 -12.91 -0.32
N ILE A 99 -8.79 -14.04 -1.03
CA ILE A 99 -8.06 -15.23 -0.58
C ILE A 99 -6.56 -14.93 -0.48
N TYR A 100 -5.96 -14.26 -1.47
CA TYR A 100 -4.55 -13.83 -1.43
C TYR A 100 -4.26 -12.97 -0.18
N VAL A 101 -5.18 -12.08 0.18
CA VAL A 101 -5.09 -11.27 1.41
C VAL A 101 -5.29 -12.14 2.66
N ARG A 102 -6.29 -13.02 2.69
CA ARG A 102 -6.61 -13.91 3.82
C ARG A 102 -5.42 -14.81 4.16
N GLU A 103 -4.76 -15.38 3.15
CA GLU A 103 -3.58 -16.23 3.30
C GLU A 103 -2.30 -15.46 3.63
N GLY A 104 -2.33 -14.13 3.58
CA GLY A 104 -1.19 -13.30 3.92
C GLY A 104 -0.03 -13.42 2.92
N CYS A 105 -0.33 -13.73 1.65
CA CYS A 105 0.67 -13.87 0.58
C CYS A 105 1.54 -12.60 0.43
N TYR A 106 0.95 -11.43 0.70
CA TYR A 106 1.61 -10.12 0.70
C TYR A 106 2.78 -10.01 1.70
N ASN A 107 2.87 -10.88 2.71
CA ASN A 107 3.99 -10.90 3.65
C ASN A 107 5.28 -11.45 3.03
N CYS A 108 5.16 -12.21 1.94
CA CYS A 108 6.27 -12.86 1.24
C CYS A 108 6.46 -12.33 -0.17
N HIS A 109 5.39 -11.90 -0.83
CA HIS A 109 5.37 -11.47 -2.22
C HIS A 109 4.97 -10.00 -2.32
N SER A 110 5.69 -9.26 -3.16
CA SER A 110 5.31 -7.91 -3.53
C SER A 110 4.58 -7.89 -4.86
N GLN A 111 3.73 -6.89 -5.06
CA GLN A 111 3.14 -6.55 -6.35
C GLN A 111 3.48 -5.11 -6.69
N MET A 112 4.79 -4.82 -6.79
CA MET A 112 5.28 -3.51 -7.18
C MET A 112 6.71 -3.64 -7.73
N ILE A 113 6.84 -3.58 -9.05
CA ILE A 113 8.14 -3.64 -9.73
C ILE A 113 8.71 -2.23 -9.76
N ARG A 114 9.94 -2.08 -9.25
CA ARG A 114 10.63 -0.77 -9.19
C ARG A 114 11.24 -0.44 -10.56
N PRO A 115 11.40 0.86 -10.90
CA PRO A 115 11.98 1.30 -12.17
C PRO A 115 13.51 1.17 -12.18
N MET A 116 14.00 -0.05 -11.96
CA MET A 116 15.41 -0.43 -12.00
C MET A 116 15.60 -1.49 -13.06
N ARG A 117 16.68 -1.40 -13.85
CA ARG A 117 16.93 -2.35 -14.95
C ARG A 117 16.91 -3.82 -14.50
N ASP A 118 17.55 -4.17 -13.38
CA ASP A 118 17.53 -5.56 -12.85
C ASP A 118 16.11 -6.04 -12.55
N GLU A 119 15.26 -5.19 -11.96
CA GLU A 119 13.86 -5.56 -11.73
C GLU A 119 13.09 -5.71 -13.01
N THR A 120 13.32 -4.84 -13.99
CA THR A 120 12.64 -4.90 -15.27
C THR A 120 13.00 -6.16 -16.05
N GLU A 121 14.27 -6.53 -16.08
CA GLU A 121 14.73 -7.77 -16.73
C GLU A 121 14.16 -9.02 -16.04
N ARG A 122 13.98 -8.98 -14.72
CA ARG A 122 13.46 -10.11 -13.93
C ARG A 122 11.94 -10.25 -14.01
N TYR A 123 11.23 -9.15 -13.81
CA TYR A 123 9.79 -9.14 -13.58
C TYR A 123 8.99 -8.47 -14.70
N GLY A 124 9.62 -7.80 -15.67
CA GLY A 124 8.95 -7.09 -16.75
C GLY A 124 8.78 -5.58 -16.44
N HIS A 125 7.94 -4.89 -17.21
CA HIS A 125 7.77 -3.44 -17.07
C HIS A 125 7.50 -3.03 -15.61
N TYR A 126 8.11 -1.94 -15.14
CA TYR A 126 7.88 -1.43 -13.79
C TYR A 126 6.40 -1.11 -13.58
N SER A 127 5.95 -1.20 -12.33
CA SER A 127 4.53 -1.00 -12.01
C SER A 127 4.16 0.48 -12.16
N LEU A 128 3.01 0.74 -12.78
CA LEU A 128 2.40 2.06 -12.87
C LEU A 128 1.37 2.25 -11.74
N ALA A 129 1.12 3.49 -11.31
CA ALA A 129 0.15 3.74 -10.25
C ALA A 129 -1.28 3.35 -10.67
N ALA A 130 -1.58 3.48 -11.96
CA ALA A 130 -2.87 3.11 -12.53
C ALA A 130 -3.21 1.62 -12.39
N GLU A 131 -2.21 0.74 -12.28
CA GLU A 131 -2.45 -0.70 -12.12
C GLU A 131 -3.11 -1.06 -10.79
N SER A 132 -2.86 -0.25 -9.75
CA SER A 132 -3.40 -0.44 -8.41
C SER A 132 -4.58 0.47 -8.08
N MET A 133 -5.15 1.17 -9.08
CA MET A 133 -6.22 2.14 -8.84
C MET A 133 -7.52 1.51 -8.29
N TYR A 134 -7.74 0.21 -8.53
CA TYR A 134 -8.89 -0.55 -8.02
C TYR A 134 -8.54 -1.47 -6.83
N ASP A 135 -7.31 -1.38 -6.32
CA ASP A 135 -6.88 -2.20 -5.19
C ASP A 135 -7.32 -1.60 -3.85
N HIS A 136 -8.33 -2.22 -3.24
CA HIS A 136 -8.79 -1.85 -1.90
C HIS A 136 -8.65 -3.04 -0.94
N PRO A 137 -7.60 -3.11 -0.10
CA PRO A 137 -6.42 -2.23 -0.04
C PRO A 137 -5.32 -2.58 -1.09
N PHE A 138 -4.40 -1.65 -1.35
CA PHE A 138 -3.25 -1.88 -2.23
C PHE A 138 -2.44 -3.12 -1.83
N GLN A 139 -1.91 -3.87 -2.81
CA GLN A 139 -1.12 -5.10 -2.57
C GLN A 139 0.39 -4.93 -2.80
N TRP A 140 0.89 -3.69 -2.76
CA TRP A 140 2.32 -3.44 -2.83
C TRP A 140 3.00 -4.09 -1.63
N GLY A 141 4.01 -4.92 -1.89
CA GLY A 141 4.70 -5.63 -0.82
C GLY A 141 5.73 -4.76 -0.12
N SER A 142 5.96 -5.05 1.16
CA SER A 142 7.05 -4.46 1.95
C SER A 142 8.26 -5.40 2.07
N LYS A 143 8.12 -6.65 1.63
CA LYS A 143 9.14 -7.70 1.74
C LYS A 143 9.06 -8.63 0.52
N ARG A 144 10.20 -9.22 0.16
CA ARG A 144 10.33 -10.27 -0.87
C ARG A 144 11.06 -11.48 -0.28
N THR A 145 10.29 -12.39 0.30
CA THR A 145 10.77 -13.75 0.61
C THR A 145 10.57 -14.65 -0.61
N GLY A 146 9.44 -14.48 -1.32
CA GLY A 146 9.26 -14.96 -2.67
C GLY A 146 9.46 -13.86 -3.72
N PRO A 147 9.39 -14.19 -5.02
CA PRO A 147 9.51 -13.22 -6.11
C PRO A 147 8.34 -12.22 -6.15
N ASP A 148 8.51 -11.11 -6.88
CA ASP A 148 7.42 -10.17 -7.17
C ASP A 148 6.38 -10.83 -8.10
N LEU A 149 5.10 -10.54 -7.87
CA LEU A 149 3.96 -11.13 -8.58
C LEU A 149 3.21 -10.14 -9.49
N ALA A 150 3.62 -8.87 -9.58
CA ALA A 150 2.88 -7.84 -10.32
C ALA A 150 2.70 -8.14 -11.83
N ARG A 151 3.47 -9.09 -12.37
CA ARG A 151 3.47 -9.50 -13.78
C ARG A 151 3.49 -11.02 -13.93
N VAL A 152 2.87 -11.76 -13.00
CA VAL A 152 2.85 -13.23 -13.04
C VAL A 152 1.84 -13.78 -14.05
N GLY A 153 0.86 -12.97 -14.47
CA GLY A 153 -0.15 -13.37 -15.44
C GLY A 153 0.46 -13.92 -16.73
N GLY A 154 0.09 -15.14 -17.10
CA GLY A 154 0.58 -15.86 -18.27
C GLY A 154 2.02 -16.35 -18.21
N ARG A 155 2.76 -16.15 -17.10
CA ARG A 155 4.14 -16.66 -16.96
C ARG A 155 4.19 -18.16 -16.67
N TYR A 156 3.20 -18.68 -15.96
CA TYR A 156 3.09 -20.08 -15.57
C TYR A 156 1.71 -20.62 -15.97
N SER A 157 1.61 -21.93 -16.22
CA SER A 157 0.33 -22.58 -16.47
C SER A 157 -0.49 -22.67 -15.18
N ASP A 158 -1.80 -22.83 -15.32
CA ASP A 158 -2.67 -23.04 -14.17
C ASP A 158 -2.29 -24.34 -13.43
N GLU A 159 -1.96 -25.41 -14.16
CA GLU A 159 -1.44 -26.66 -13.59
C GLU A 159 -0.17 -26.43 -12.74
N TRP A 160 0.76 -25.58 -13.20
CA TRP A 160 1.93 -25.22 -12.40
C TRP A 160 1.53 -24.47 -11.13
N HIS A 161 0.56 -23.57 -11.21
CA HIS A 161 0.03 -22.89 -10.02
C HIS A 161 -0.63 -23.88 -9.05
N VAL A 162 -1.43 -24.84 -9.53
CA VAL A 162 -2.02 -25.89 -8.67
C VAL A 162 -0.94 -26.69 -7.97
N ASP A 163 0.04 -27.21 -8.71
CA ASP A 163 1.13 -28.01 -8.17
C ASP A 163 1.98 -27.20 -7.17
N HIS A 164 2.32 -25.97 -7.53
CA HIS A 164 3.10 -25.07 -6.69
C HIS A 164 2.36 -24.69 -5.40
N MET A 165 1.06 -24.38 -5.46
CA MET A 165 0.29 -24.02 -4.27
C MET A 165 0.04 -25.25 -3.39
N SER A 166 -0.15 -26.43 -4.00
CA SER A 166 -0.35 -27.68 -3.26
C SER A 166 0.91 -28.12 -2.51
N ASP A 167 2.05 -28.09 -3.18
CA ASP A 167 3.35 -28.43 -2.61
C ASP A 167 4.47 -27.65 -3.32
N PRO A 168 4.83 -26.45 -2.83
CA PRO A 168 5.84 -25.62 -3.49
C PRO A 168 7.19 -26.32 -3.62
N GLN A 169 7.53 -27.19 -2.66
CA GLN A 169 8.77 -27.97 -2.66
C GLN A 169 8.77 -29.12 -3.68
N SER A 170 7.61 -29.50 -4.22
CA SER A 170 7.53 -30.52 -5.27
C SER A 170 8.01 -30.00 -6.64
N VAL A 171 7.73 -28.72 -6.92
CA VAL A 171 8.11 -28.04 -8.18
C VAL A 171 9.37 -27.19 -8.04
N VAL A 172 9.63 -26.64 -6.85
CA VAL A 172 10.82 -25.84 -6.52
C VAL A 172 11.37 -26.35 -5.17
N PRO A 173 12.28 -27.34 -5.16
CA PRO A 173 12.71 -28.04 -3.94
C PRO A 173 13.24 -27.14 -2.80
N GLU A 174 13.74 -25.97 -3.15
CA GLU A 174 14.36 -24.97 -2.27
C GLU A 174 13.35 -23.92 -1.80
N SER A 175 12.09 -24.04 -2.21
CA SER A 175 11.02 -23.13 -1.84
C SER A 175 10.79 -23.14 -0.33
N VAL A 176 10.70 -21.94 0.24
CA VAL A 176 10.32 -21.72 1.64
C VAL A 176 8.83 -21.39 1.78
N MET A 177 8.08 -21.42 0.67
CA MET A 177 6.64 -21.12 0.68
C MET A 177 5.87 -22.24 1.42
N PRO A 178 4.86 -21.88 2.24
CA PRO A 178 3.95 -22.85 2.86
C PRO A 178 3.09 -23.59 1.83
N LYS A 179 2.55 -24.75 2.22
CA LYS A 179 1.60 -25.52 1.41
C LYS A 179 0.18 -24.98 1.61
N TYR A 180 -0.55 -24.81 0.50
CA TYR A 180 -1.93 -24.33 0.44
C TYR A 180 -2.85 -25.35 -0.26
N ALA A 181 -2.55 -26.65 -0.17
CA ALA A 181 -3.35 -27.72 -0.79
C ALA A 181 -4.85 -27.70 -0.39
N PHE A 182 -5.17 -27.16 0.79
CA PHE A 182 -6.55 -27.03 1.25
C PHE A 182 -7.42 -26.12 0.36
N LEU A 183 -6.82 -25.21 -0.42
CA LEU A 183 -7.58 -24.32 -1.31
C LEU A 183 -8.38 -25.09 -2.37
N SER A 184 -7.93 -26.29 -2.75
CA SER A 184 -8.67 -27.18 -3.65
C SER A 184 -9.82 -27.93 -2.96
N GLU A 185 -9.84 -27.98 -1.63
CA GLU A 185 -10.87 -28.65 -0.84
C GLU A 185 -12.00 -27.70 -0.42
N VAL A 186 -11.70 -26.40 -0.30
CA VAL A 186 -12.65 -25.36 0.12
C VAL A 186 -13.34 -24.76 -1.11
N ARG A 187 -14.66 -24.55 -1.00
CA ARG A 187 -15.48 -23.94 -2.04
C ARG A 187 -15.63 -22.45 -1.81
N VAL A 188 -15.68 -21.70 -2.91
CA VAL A 188 -16.00 -20.28 -2.87
C VAL A 188 -17.40 -20.09 -2.29
N ASP A 189 -17.50 -19.14 -1.35
CA ASP A 189 -18.79 -18.66 -0.84
C ASP A 189 -19.38 -17.67 -1.84
N GLU A 190 -20.51 -18.03 -2.44
CA GLU A 190 -21.17 -17.22 -3.45
C GLU A 190 -22.16 -16.20 -2.85
N ASP A 191 -22.50 -16.32 -1.57
CA ASP A 191 -23.61 -15.56 -0.96
C ASP A 191 -23.29 -14.06 -0.85
N HIS A 192 -22.01 -13.69 -0.79
CA HIS A 192 -21.55 -12.31 -0.54
C HIS A 192 -20.91 -11.63 -1.76
N ILE A 193 -20.95 -12.25 -2.94
CA ILE A 193 -20.27 -11.72 -4.14
C ILE A 193 -20.89 -10.39 -4.58
N THR A 194 -22.22 -10.28 -4.54
CA THR A 194 -22.92 -9.03 -4.86
C THR A 194 -22.53 -7.93 -3.88
N ASP A 195 -22.56 -8.19 -2.57
CA ASP A 195 -22.15 -7.23 -1.52
C ASP A 195 -20.70 -6.75 -1.72
N LEU A 196 -19.81 -7.65 -2.15
CA LEU A 196 -18.41 -7.37 -2.41
C LEU A 196 -18.24 -6.37 -3.57
N LEU A 197 -18.93 -6.60 -4.69
CA LEU A 197 -18.91 -5.68 -5.83
C LEU A 197 -19.57 -4.34 -5.50
N GLU A 198 -20.69 -4.35 -4.78
CA GLU A 198 -21.35 -3.12 -4.32
C GLU A 198 -20.44 -2.29 -3.40
N THR A 199 -19.70 -2.95 -2.50
CA THR A 199 -18.75 -2.29 -1.61
C THR A 199 -17.58 -1.69 -2.38
N HIS A 200 -17.03 -2.41 -3.37
CA HIS A 200 -15.99 -1.87 -4.23
C HIS A 200 -16.51 -0.70 -5.08
N ARG A 201 -17.76 -0.77 -5.56
CA ARG A 201 -18.41 0.34 -6.25
C ARG A 201 -18.55 1.57 -5.36
N PHE A 202 -18.92 1.37 -4.10
CA PHE A 202 -19.03 2.44 -3.12
C PHE A 202 -17.71 3.19 -2.91
N VAL A 203 -16.57 2.50 -2.96
CA VAL A 203 -15.23 3.13 -2.84
C VAL A 203 -14.66 3.65 -4.16
N GLY A 204 -15.42 3.59 -5.25
CA GLY A 204 -15.10 4.24 -6.53
C GLY A 204 -14.70 3.31 -7.68
N VAL A 205 -14.72 1.98 -7.49
CA VAL A 205 -14.47 1.02 -8.57
C VAL A 205 -15.67 1.04 -9.55
N PRO A 206 -15.47 1.12 -10.88
CA PRO A 206 -16.55 1.39 -11.83
C PRO A 206 -17.37 0.14 -12.20
N TYR A 207 -17.87 -0.60 -11.21
CA TYR A 207 -18.84 -1.67 -11.45
C TYR A 207 -20.19 -1.08 -11.91
N THR A 208 -20.74 -1.64 -13.00
CA THR A 208 -22.07 -1.28 -13.50
C THR A 208 -23.17 -2.04 -12.76
N ASP A 209 -24.43 -1.60 -12.89
CA ASP A 209 -25.57 -2.35 -12.35
C ASP A 209 -25.63 -3.76 -12.93
N GLU A 210 -25.33 -3.90 -14.24
CA GLU A 210 -25.30 -5.19 -14.92
C GLU A 210 -24.21 -6.13 -14.37
N MET A 211 -23.03 -5.60 -14.02
CA MET A 211 -21.96 -6.37 -13.38
C MET A 211 -22.36 -6.90 -12.00
N ILE A 212 -23.10 -6.10 -11.23
CA ILE A 212 -23.57 -6.46 -9.90
C ILE A 212 -24.71 -7.49 -10.01
N ASP A 213 -25.68 -7.26 -10.90
CA ASP A 213 -26.82 -8.14 -11.12
C ASP A 213 -26.40 -9.53 -11.62
N ASN A 214 -25.30 -9.61 -12.40
CA ASN A 214 -24.77 -10.86 -12.94
C ASN A 214 -23.58 -11.42 -12.15
N ALA A 215 -23.20 -10.85 -11.01
CA ALA A 215 -21.93 -11.16 -10.35
C ALA A 215 -21.73 -12.67 -10.05
N VAL A 216 -22.77 -13.34 -9.55
CA VAL A 216 -22.73 -14.79 -9.27
C VAL A 216 -22.69 -15.62 -10.57
N ALA A 217 -23.42 -15.19 -11.60
CA ALA A 217 -23.41 -15.87 -12.90
C ALA A 217 -22.03 -15.74 -13.57
N ASP A 218 -21.44 -14.55 -13.51
CA ASP A 218 -20.11 -14.24 -14.01
C ASP A 218 -19.03 -15.05 -13.29
N LEU A 219 -19.12 -15.16 -11.96
CA LEU A 219 -18.22 -16.00 -11.18
C LEU A 219 -18.28 -17.47 -11.63
N ARG A 220 -19.49 -18.00 -11.81
CA ARG A 220 -19.70 -19.41 -12.19
C ARG A 220 -19.25 -19.71 -13.61
N VAL A 221 -19.57 -18.83 -14.56
CA VAL A 221 -19.24 -19.05 -15.96
C VAL A 221 -17.75 -18.90 -16.22
N GLN A 222 -17.04 -18.13 -15.40
CA GLN A 222 -15.59 -17.94 -15.56
C GLN A 222 -14.78 -19.24 -15.39
N VAL A 223 -15.30 -20.22 -14.63
CA VAL A 223 -14.65 -21.54 -14.50
C VAL A 223 -15.20 -22.60 -15.46
N ASP A 224 -16.22 -22.27 -16.25
CA ASP A 224 -16.90 -23.19 -17.16
C ASP A 224 -16.52 -22.90 -18.62
N PRO A 225 -15.54 -23.62 -19.20
CA PRO A 225 -15.11 -23.39 -20.58
C PRO A 225 -16.21 -23.72 -21.61
N ASP A 226 -17.21 -24.52 -21.24
CA ASP A 226 -18.33 -24.90 -22.10
C ASP A 226 -19.58 -24.00 -21.87
N GLY A 227 -19.48 -23.05 -20.93
CA GLY A 227 -20.55 -22.10 -20.58
C GLY A 227 -20.69 -20.94 -21.57
N ASP A 228 -21.79 -20.18 -21.44
CA ASP A 228 -22.04 -18.95 -22.21
C ASP A 228 -21.36 -17.74 -21.53
N TRP A 229 -20.06 -17.59 -21.80
CA TRP A 229 -19.23 -16.53 -21.20
C TRP A 229 -19.19 -15.23 -22.01
N ASP A 230 -19.94 -15.11 -23.11
CA ASP A 230 -19.92 -13.91 -23.97
C ASP A 230 -20.27 -12.65 -23.15
N GLY A 231 -21.28 -12.74 -22.29
CA GLY A 231 -21.66 -11.65 -21.39
C GLY A 231 -20.59 -11.32 -20.34
N LEU A 232 -19.86 -12.33 -19.84
CA LEU A 232 -18.74 -12.11 -18.92
C LEU A 232 -17.65 -11.29 -19.61
N LEU A 233 -17.27 -11.63 -20.85
CA LEU A 233 -16.21 -10.90 -21.56
C LEU A 233 -16.63 -9.52 -22.04
N GLU A 234 -17.91 -9.28 -22.28
CA GLU A 234 -18.44 -7.94 -22.54
C GLU A 234 -18.28 -7.05 -21.30
N ARG A 235 -18.59 -7.58 -20.11
CA ARG A 235 -18.42 -6.87 -18.84
C ARG A 235 -16.96 -6.75 -18.41
N TYR A 236 -16.17 -7.82 -18.55
CA TYR A 236 -14.79 -7.90 -18.11
C TYR A 236 -13.85 -8.30 -19.28
N PRO A 237 -13.54 -7.37 -20.20
CA PRO A 237 -12.66 -7.65 -21.33
C PRO A 237 -11.31 -8.24 -20.89
N GLY A 238 -10.92 -9.36 -21.50
CA GLY A 238 -9.66 -10.04 -21.19
C GLY A 238 -9.68 -10.94 -19.95
N ALA A 239 -10.82 -11.06 -19.25
CA ALA A 239 -11.00 -12.11 -18.25
C ALA A 239 -10.73 -13.49 -18.87
N GLN A 240 -10.02 -14.34 -18.14
CA GLN A 240 -9.70 -15.69 -18.60
C GLN A 240 -10.84 -16.63 -18.18
N VAL A 241 -11.30 -17.49 -19.10
CA VAL A 241 -12.36 -18.47 -18.87
C VAL A 241 -11.82 -19.87 -19.09
N ARG A 242 -11.80 -20.68 -18.04
CA ARG A 242 -11.36 -22.10 -18.02
C ARG A 242 -11.47 -22.66 -16.62
N SER A 243 -11.46 -23.99 -16.49
CA SER A 243 -11.22 -24.64 -15.20
C SER A 243 -9.75 -24.44 -14.82
N PHE A 244 -9.51 -23.71 -13.74
CA PHE A 244 -8.15 -23.33 -13.33
C PHE A 244 -7.51 -24.45 -12.50
N ASP A 245 -8.27 -25.12 -11.64
CA ASP A 245 -7.76 -26.21 -10.81
C ASP A 245 -8.02 -27.62 -11.39
N GLY A 246 -8.83 -27.73 -12.43
CA GLY A 246 -9.18 -29.01 -13.08
C GLY A 246 -10.17 -29.89 -12.29
N LEU A 247 -10.75 -29.39 -11.20
CA LEU A 247 -11.68 -30.11 -10.34
C LEU A 247 -13.14 -29.69 -10.59
N PRO A 248 -14.13 -30.55 -10.29
CA PRO A 248 -15.53 -30.16 -10.37
C PRO A 248 -15.89 -29.11 -9.31
N GLY A 249 -16.72 -28.13 -9.65
CA GLY A 249 -17.16 -27.05 -8.76
C GLY A 249 -16.21 -25.84 -8.79
N ILE A 250 -16.38 -24.89 -7.87
CA ILE A 250 -15.57 -23.67 -7.79
C ILE A 250 -14.79 -23.69 -6.48
N SER A 251 -13.49 -23.93 -6.56
CA SER A 251 -12.64 -23.96 -5.37
C SER A 251 -12.01 -22.58 -5.09
N GLU A 252 -11.48 -22.42 -3.89
CA GLU A 252 -10.65 -21.25 -3.58
C GLU A 252 -9.34 -21.25 -4.39
N MET A 253 -8.87 -22.44 -4.82
CA MET A 253 -7.74 -22.56 -5.73
C MET A 253 -8.06 -21.95 -7.10
N ASP A 254 -9.26 -22.19 -7.65
CA ASP A 254 -9.68 -21.57 -8.92
C ASP A 254 -9.64 -20.05 -8.83
N ALA A 255 -10.22 -19.50 -7.76
CA ALA A 255 -10.29 -18.07 -7.54
C ALA A 255 -8.89 -17.45 -7.42
N LEU A 256 -8.02 -18.04 -6.60
CA LEU A 256 -6.64 -17.55 -6.42
C LEU A 256 -5.86 -17.59 -7.74
N ILE A 257 -5.99 -18.65 -8.54
CA ILE A 257 -5.31 -18.75 -9.84
C ILE A 257 -5.87 -17.73 -10.82
N ALA A 258 -7.18 -17.54 -10.89
CA ALA A 258 -7.81 -16.51 -11.72
C ALA A 258 -7.25 -15.11 -11.41
N TYR A 259 -7.13 -14.78 -10.12
CA TYR A 259 -6.49 -13.55 -9.67
C TYR A 259 -5.03 -13.44 -10.17
N LEU A 260 -4.21 -14.45 -9.90
CA LEU A 260 -2.79 -14.45 -10.29
C LEU A 260 -2.61 -14.34 -11.81
N GLN A 261 -3.47 -15.00 -12.58
CA GLN A 261 -3.40 -14.99 -14.04
C GLN A 261 -3.76 -13.63 -14.65
N MET A 262 -4.52 -12.81 -13.95
CA MET A 262 -4.84 -11.45 -14.39
C MET A 262 -3.71 -10.45 -14.10
N LEU A 263 -2.86 -10.71 -13.08
CA LEU A 263 -1.85 -9.74 -12.63
C LEU A 263 -0.88 -9.30 -13.73
N GLY A 264 -0.91 -7.99 -14.00
CA GLY A 264 -0.03 -7.32 -14.95
C GLY A 264 -0.39 -7.53 -16.42
N THR A 265 -1.60 -8.03 -16.71
CA THR A 265 -2.06 -8.29 -18.09
C THR A 265 -2.88 -7.16 -18.70
N LEU A 266 -3.45 -6.27 -17.88
CA LEU A 266 -4.44 -5.29 -18.32
C LEU A 266 -3.85 -4.03 -18.98
N VAL A 267 -2.60 -3.68 -18.66
CA VAL A 267 -1.98 -2.45 -19.16
C VAL A 267 -1.32 -2.69 -20.51
N ASP A 268 -1.70 -1.89 -21.51
CA ASP A 268 -0.93 -1.75 -22.73
C ASP A 268 0.21 -0.75 -22.56
N PHE A 269 1.42 -1.27 -22.29
CA PHE A 269 2.63 -0.45 -22.12
C PHE A 269 3.05 0.32 -23.38
N SER A 270 2.53 0.00 -24.57
CA SER A 270 2.85 0.75 -25.78
C SER A 270 2.19 2.14 -25.82
N THR A 271 1.09 2.30 -25.07
CA THR A 271 0.37 3.57 -24.92
C THR A 271 0.98 4.49 -23.86
N PHE A 272 1.87 3.95 -23.03
CA PHE A 272 2.50 4.69 -21.96
C PHE A 272 3.64 5.58 -22.48
N VAL A 273 3.58 6.88 -22.17
CA VAL A 273 4.63 7.85 -22.46
C VAL A 273 5.30 8.25 -21.15
N PRO A 274 6.58 7.91 -20.93
CA PRO A 274 7.32 8.36 -19.77
C PRO A 274 7.41 9.90 -19.75
N ASP A 275 7.21 10.51 -18.58
CA ASP A 275 7.50 11.93 -18.40
C ASP A 275 9.03 12.13 -18.39
N ASP A 276 9.56 12.77 -19.43
CA ASP A 276 10.99 13.06 -19.61
C ASP A 276 11.59 13.91 -18.46
N THR A 277 10.76 14.46 -17.57
CA THR A 277 11.18 15.35 -16.47
C THR A 277 11.25 14.67 -15.10
N ARG A 278 10.90 13.38 -15.00
CA ARG A 278 11.01 12.57 -13.76
C ARG A 278 12.34 11.84 -13.62
#